data_AF-A0A966WWG7-F1
#
_entry.id   AF-A0A966WWG7-F1
#
_cell.length_a   1.000
_cell.length_b   1.000
_cell.length_c   1.000
_cell.angle_alpha   90.00
_cell.angle_beta   90.00
_cell.angle_gamma   90.00
#
_symmetry.space_group_name_H-M   'P 1'
#
loop_
_entity.id
_entity.type
_entity.pdbx_description
1 polymer ?
#
loop_
_entity_poly.entity_id
_entity_poly.type
_entity_poly.pdbx_seq_one_letter_code
_entity_poly.pdbx_strand_id
1 'polypeptide(L)'
;AWAPWGELGLAAAGTATEQLAGLGIPALSLPGPGPQFKLGFAQRQSRLLGGSVRVCRTSAELARGLELLLREPPLRQRLGAIGRRRMGPPGGSAALAVLVEQRLLAGPAG
;
A
#
# COMPACT_ATOMS: atom_id res chain seq x y z
N ALA A 1 6.60 0.17 -17.21
CA ALA A 1 5.49 -0.08 -16.27
C ALA A 1 4.67 1.20 -16.11
N TRP A 2 3.34 1.11 -16.03
CA TRP A 2 2.42 2.26 -16.02
C TRP A 2 2.20 2.88 -14.63
N ALA A 3 2.34 2.09 -13.57
CA ALA A 3 1.96 2.48 -12.21
C ALA A 3 2.60 3.79 -11.70
N PRO A 4 3.89 4.09 -11.96
CA PRO A 4 4.51 5.35 -11.50
C PRO A 4 3.91 6.63 -12.10
N TRP A 5 3.05 6.53 -13.12
CA TRP A 5 2.35 7.69 -13.70
C TRP A 5 1.07 8.02 -12.93
N GLY A 6 0.63 7.15 -12.00
CA GLY A 6 -0.52 7.40 -11.16
C GLY A 6 -0.21 8.41 -10.04
N GLU A 7 -1.10 9.39 -9.86
CA GLU A 7 -0.96 10.40 -8.79
C GLU A 7 -1.55 9.94 -7.46
N LEU A 8 -2.58 9.08 -7.50
CA LEU A 8 -3.23 8.47 -6.35
C LEU A 8 -3.97 7.18 -6.80
N GLY A 9 -4.29 6.30 -5.86
CA GLY A 9 -5.03 5.06 -6.11
C GLY A 9 -6.41 4.99 -5.45
N LEU A 10 -7.34 4.29 -6.10
CA LEU A 10 -8.59 3.81 -5.49
C LEU A 10 -8.46 2.31 -5.23
N ALA A 11 -8.68 1.89 -4.00
CA ALA A 11 -8.35 0.56 -3.53
C ALA A 11 -9.53 -0.19 -2.92
N ALA A 12 -9.72 -1.44 -3.34
CA ALA A 12 -10.59 -2.42 -2.69
C ALA A 12 -9.86 -3.76 -2.46
N ALA A 13 -8.53 -3.73 -2.44
CA ALA A 13 -7.67 -4.91 -2.41
C ALA A 13 -6.55 -4.78 -1.36
N GLY A 14 -5.96 -5.92 -0.99
CA GLY A 14 -4.80 -5.98 -0.10
C GLY A 14 -3.50 -5.58 -0.81
N THR A 15 -2.83 -6.56 -1.41
CA THR A 15 -1.47 -6.42 -1.94
C THR A 15 -1.30 -5.33 -3.00
N ALA A 16 -2.29 -5.13 -3.89
CA ALA A 16 -2.22 -4.05 -4.88
C ALA A 16 -2.08 -2.66 -4.22
N THR A 17 -2.72 -2.48 -3.07
CA THR A 17 -2.65 -1.24 -2.28
C THR A 17 -1.27 -1.06 -1.62
N GLU A 18 -0.65 -2.14 -1.19
CA GLU A 18 0.72 -2.14 -0.65
C GLU A 18 1.74 -1.77 -1.75
N GLN A 19 1.52 -2.25 -2.98
CA GLN A 19 2.35 -1.87 -4.13
C GLN A 19 2.24 -0.36 -4.43
N LEU A 20 1.03 0.21 -4.41
CA LEU A 20 0.84 1.66 -4.56
C LEU A 20 1.59 2.44 -3.47
N ALA A 21 1.46 2.01 -2.21
CA ALA A 21 2.18 2.63 -1.10
C ALA A 21 3.71 2.55 -1.30
N GLY A 22 4.23 1.42 -1.78
CA GLY A 22 5.65 1.22 -2.07
C GLY A 22 6.18 2.06 -3.22
N LEU A 23 5.33 2.38 -4.20
CA LEU A 23 5.62 3.36 -5.26
C LEU A 23 5.51 4.81 -4.76
N GLY A 24 4.96 5.01 -3.56
CA GLY A 24 4.68 6.32 -2.98
C GLY A 24 3.49 7.02 -3.63
N ILE A 25 2.52 6.23 -4.06
CA ILE A 25 1.24 6.69 -4.57
C ILE A 25 0.24 6.56 -3.42
N PRO A 26 -0.26 7.68 -2.84
CA PRO A 26 -1.26 7.60 -1.79
C PRO A 26 -2.55 6.99 -2.32
N ALA A 27 -3.33 6.34 -1.46
CA ALA A 27 -4.56 5.70 -1.89
C ALA A 27 -5.75 6.00 -0.97
N LEU A 28 -6.94 5.84 -1.51
CA LEU A 28 -8.19 5.81 -0.76
C LEU A 28 -8.80 4.42 -0.91
N SER A 29 -9.33 3.86 0.18
CA SER A 29 -10.00 2.57 0.15
C SER A 29 -11.46 2.67 0.51
N LEU A 30 -12.31 1.90 -0.18
CA LEU A 30 -13.73 1.79 0.12
C LEU A 30 -14.07 0.32 0.37
N PRO A 31 -14.18 -0.11 1.65
CA PRO A 31 -14.63 -1.44 2.00
C PRO A 31 -16.01 -1.74 1.40
N GLY A 32 -16.11 -2.87 0.71
CA GLY A 32 -17.34 -3.34 0.11
C GLY A 32 -18.13 -4.30 1.02
N PRO A 33 -19.35 -4.70 0.63
CA PRO A 33 -20.16 -5.67 1.37
C PRO A 33 -19.61 -7.10 1.27
N GLY A 34 -18.72 -7.36 0.30
CA GLY A 34 -18.15 -8.68 0.06
C GLY A 34 -17.18 -9.14 1.15
N PRO A 35 -16.88 -10.45 1.24
CA PRO A 35 -16.08 -11.01 2.33
C PRO A 35 -14.59 -10.66 2.24
N GLN A 36 -14.09 -10.27 1.06
CA GLN A 36 -12.66 -10.17 0.76
C GLN A 36 -11.99 -8.90 1.33
N PHE A 37 -12.67 -7.76 1.36
CA PHE A 37 -12.09 -6.48 1.80
C PHE A 37 -13.03 -5.75 2.77
N LYS A 38 -12.99 -6.19 4.04
CA LYS A 38 -13.84 -5.68 5.13
C LYS A 38 -13.22 -4.46 5.80
N LEU A 39 -14.06 -3.67 6.50
CA LEU A 39 -13.64 -2.45 7.21
C LEU A 39 -12.46 -2.69 8.16
N GLY A 40 -12.49 -3.75 8.97
CA GLY A 40 -11.40 -4.06 9.91
C GLY A 40 -10.07 -4.37 9.22
N PHE A 41 -10.10 -4.97 8.02
CA PHE A 41 -8.89 -5.16 7.21
C PHE A 41 -8.37 -3.82 6.72
N ALA A 42 -9.23 -2.98 6.12
CA ALA A 42 -8.86 -1.68 5.59
C ALA A 42 -8.26 -0.76 6.67
N GLN A 43 -8.84 -0.75 7.87
CA GLN A 43 -8.32 0.02 9.01
C GLN A 43 -6.94 -0.45 9.46
N ARG A 44 -6.73 -1.78 9.54
CA ARG A 44 -5.41 -2.34 9.87
C ARG A 44 -4.38 -2.01 8.80
N GLN A 45 -4.74 -2.17 7.52
CA GLN A 45 -3.86 -1.84 6.40
C GLN A 45 -3.46 -0.35 6.42
N SER A 46 -4.43 0.55 6.60
CA SER A 46 -4.18 1.99 6.75
C SER A 46 -3.20 2.30 7.87
N ARG A 47 -3.41 1.70 9.05
CA ARG A 47 -2.53 1.87 10.22
C ARG A 47 -1.10 1.38 9.95
N LEU A 48 -0.94 0.19 9.37
CA LEU A 48 0.35 -0.39 9.04
C LEU A 48 1.10 0.44 8.00
N LEU A 49 0.38 0.97 7.02
CA LEU A 49 0.91 1.86 5.97
C LEU A 49 1.00 3.33 6.41
N GLY A 50 0.88 3.60 7.71
CA GLY A 50 1.10 4.93 8.30
C GLY A 50 0.09 6.00 7.88
N GLY A 51 -1.09 5.60 7.43
CA GLY A 51 -2.12 6.52 6.93
C GLY A 51 -1.92 6.97 5.48
N SER A 52 -0.91 6.44 4.76
CA SER A 52 -0.74 6.67 3.31
C SER A 52 -1.93 6.16 2.48
N VAL A 53 -2.72 5.26 3.06
CA VAL A 53 -4.00 4.79 2.54
C VAL A 53 -5.10 5.23 3.51
N ARG A 54 -6.05 6.05 3.05
CA ARG A 54 -7.18 6.50 3.87
C ARG A 54 -8.40 5.62 3.62
N VAL A 55 -9.02 5.15 4.70
CA VAL A 55 -10.27 4.39 4.63
C VAL A 55 -11.46 5.34 4.54
N CYS A 56 -12.27 5.15 3.51
CA CYS A 56 -13.55 5.80 3.29
C CYS A 56 -14.68 4.81 3.60
N ARG A 57 -15.75 5.27 4.24
CA ARG A 57 -16.93 4.45 4.55
C ARG A 57 -18.05 4.60 3.53
N THR A 58 -17.99 5.66 2.72
CA THR A 58 -19.00 5.97 1.72
C THR A 58 -18.35 6.47 0.43
N SER A 59 -19.06 6.33 -0.69
CA SER A 59 -18.63 6.89 -1.98
C SER A 59 -18.49 8.42 -1.94
N ALA A 60 -19.30 9.10 -1.12
CA ALA A 60 -19.19 10.55 -0.93
C ALA A 60 -17.90 10.94 -0.19
N GLU A 61 -17.49 10.18 0.83
CA GLU A 61 -16.18 10.37 1.47
C GLU A 61 -15.02 10.07 0.53
N LEU A 62 -15.18 9.05 -0.31
CA LEU A 62 -14.19 8.70 -1.34
C LEU A 62 -14.01 9.84 -2.35
N ALA A 63 -15.11 10.37 -2.89
CA ALA A 63 -15.10 11.47 -3.85
C ALA A 63 -14.46 12.74 -3.27
N ARG A 64 -14.83 13.13 -2.03
CA ARG A 64 -14.20 14.28 -1.35
C ARG A 64 -12.70 14.06 -1.11
N GLY A 65 -12.32 12.84 -0.73
CA GLY A 65 -10.91 12.48 -0.54
C GLY A 65 -10.13 12.56 -1.86
N LEU A 66 -10.74 12.12 -2.96
CA LEU A 66 -10.15 12.15 -4.29
C LEU A 66 -9.91 13.58 -4.74
N GLU A 67 -10.92 14.44 -4.63
CA GLU A 67 -10.83 15.86 -4.97
C GLU A 67 -9.76 16.58 -4.14
N LEU A 68 -9.73 16.33 -2.82
CA LEU A 68 -8.69 16.87 -1.94
C LEU A 68 -7.29 16.43 -2.41
N LEU A 69 -7.10 15.12 -2.62
CA LEU A 69 -5.80 14.61 -3.01
C LEU A 69 -5.38 15.15 -4.37
N LEU A 70 -6.27 15.30 -5.35
CA LEU A 70 -5.96 15.87 -6.67
C LEU A 70 -5.56 17.36 -6.58
N ARG A 71 -6.19 18.13 -5.69
CA ARG A 71 -5.93 19.56 -5.53
C ARG A 71 -4.73 19.89 -4.64
N GLU A 72 -4.27 18.96 -3.81
CA GLU A 72 -3.20 19.19 -2.83
C GLU A 72 -1.94 18.36 -3.12
N PRO A 73 -1.09 18.75 -4.09
CA PRO A 73 0.18 18.06 -4.36
C PRO A 73 1.09 17.88 -3.14
N PRO A 74 1.23 18.86 -2.22
CA PRO A 74 2.06 18.68 -1.02
C PRO A 74 1.54 17.54 -0.12
N LEU A 75 0.21 17.41 -0.01
CA LEU A 75 -0.41 16.32 0.74
C LEU A 75 -0.12 14.98 0.07
N ARG A 76 -0.25 14.88 -1.27
CA ARG A 76 0.09 13.65 -2.02
C ARG A 76 1.53 13.23 -1.79
N GLN A 77 2.46 14.18 -1.92
CA GLN A 77 3.89 13.93 -1.74
C GLN A 77 4.21 13.46 -0.32
N ARG A 78 3.62 14.10 0.70
CA ARG A 78 3.78 13.71 2.11
C ARG A 78 3.28 12.28 2.35
N LEU A 79 2.07 11.96 1.90
CA LEU A 79 1.48 10.62 2.06
C LEU A 79 2.26 9.56 1.28
N GLY A 80 2.72 9.91 0.07
CA GLY A 80 3.58 9.05 -0.74
C GLY A 80 4.92 8.74 -0.06
N ALA A 81 5.55 9.75 0.56
CA ALA A 81 6.77 9.56 1.33
C ALA A 81 6.55 8.65 2.56
N ILE A 82 5.40 8.75 3.21
CA ILE A 82 5.01 7.84 4.30
C ILE A 82 4.86 6.41 3.77
N GLY A 83 4.16 6.22 2.65
CA GLY A 83 3.96 4.91 2.01
C GLY A 83 5.29 4.22 1.70
N ARG A 84 6.20 4.93 1.00
CA ARG A 84 7.54 4.41 0.69
C ARG A 84 8.33 4.04 1.93
N ARG A 85 8.29 4.89 2.97
CA ARG A 85 8.99 4.61 4.23
C ARG A 85 8.45 3.36 4.93
N ARG A 86 7.13 3.15 4.90
CA ARG A 86 6.47 2.00 5.56
C ARG A 86 6.71 0.70 4.80
N MET A 87 6.73 0.74 3.48
CA MET A 87 7.00 -0.44 2.64
C MET A 87 8.49 -0.81 2.58
N GLY A 88 9.38 0.19 2.68
CA GLY A 88 10.81 -0.02 2.52
C GLY A 88 11.26 -0.11 1.06
N PRO A 89 12.56 -0.34 0.82
CA PRO A 89 13.11 -0.48 -0.53
C PRO A 89 12.65 -1.77 -1.22
N PRO A 90 12.69 -1.84 -2.56
CA PRO A 90 12.46 -3.09 -3.29
C PRO A 90 13.51 -4.14 -2.94
N GLY A 91 13.18 -5.43 -3.13
CA GLY A 91 14.11 -6.54 -2.95
C GLY A 91 13.66 -7.64 -1.98
N GLY A 92 12.46 -7.55 -1.41
CA GLY A 92 11.96 -8.54 -0.44
C GLY A 92 12.02 -9.98 -0.93
N SER A 93 11.60 -10.26 -2.17
CA SER A 93 11.66 -11.62 -2.73
C SER A 93 13.09 -12.13 -2.90
N ALA A 94 14.03 -11.27 -3.33
CA ALA A 94 15.44 -11.63 -3.46
C ALA A 94 16.07 -11.92 -2.07
N ALA A 95 15.78 -11.08 -1.08
CA ALA A 95 16.23 -11.30 0.29
C ALA A 95 15.68 -12.61 0.88
N LEU A 96 14.41 -12.93 0.62
CA LEU A 96 13.82 -14.21 1.04
C LEU A 96 14.48 -15.40 0.34
N ALA A 97 14.78 -15.31 -0.96
CA ALA A 97 15.47 -16.39 -1.68
C ALA A 97 16.84 -16.69 -1.07
N VAL A 98 17.64 -15.65 -0.79
CA VAL A 98 18.95 -15.77 -0.10
C VAL A 98 18.79 -16.41 1.28
N LEU A 99 17.77 -16.02 2.05
CA LEU A 99 17.53 -16.61 3.37
C LEU A 99 17.11 -18.09 3.30
N VAL A 100 16.30 -18.48 2.32
CA VAL A 100 15.94 -19.89 2.10
C VAL A 100 17.18 -20.70 1.76
N GLU A 101 18.03 -20.21 0.86
CA GLU A 101 19.28 -20.86 0.50
C GLU A 101 20.18 -21.09 1.71
N GLN A 102 20.43 -20.03 2.49
CA GLN A 102 21.31 -20.07 3.67
C GLN A 102 20.80 -20.95 4.80
N ARG A 103 19.48 -21.09 4.97
CA ARG A 103 18.89 -21.75 6.15
C ARG A 103 18.38 -23.15 5.89
N LEU A 104 17.97 -23.45 4.66
CA LEU A 104 17.24 -24.67 4.33
C LEU A 104 17.89 -25.49 3.22
N LEU A 105 18.78 -24.89 2.41
CA LEU A 105 19.40 -25.58 1.27
C LEU A 105 20.91 -25.78 1.42
N ALA A 106 21.61 -24.93 2.18
CA ALA A 106 22.98 -25.20 2.59
C ALA A 106 22.98 -26.43 3.54
N GLY A 107 23.49 -27.56 3.07
CA GLY A 107 23.66 -28.78 3.87
C GLY A 107 24.55 -28.55 5.11
N PRO A 108 24.63 -29.52 6.05
CA PRO A 108 25.51 -29.39 7.20
C PRO A 108 26.92 -29.07 6.70
N ALA A 109 27.54 -28.04 7.28
CA ALA A 109 28.94 -27.75 7.02
C ALA A 109 29.73 -29.04 7.28
N GLY A 110 30.32 -29.58 6.20
CA GLY A 110 31.19 -30.75 6.27
C GLY A 110 32.43 -30.46 7.08
#